data_AF-A0A3D4UN19-F1
#
_entry.id   AF-A0A3D4UN19-F1
#
_cell.length_a   1.000
_cell.length_b   1.000
_cell.length_c   1.000
_cell.angle_alpha   90.00
_cell.angle_beta   90.00
_cell.angle_gamma   90.00
#
_symmetry.space_group_name_H-M   'P 1'
#
loop_
_entity.id
_entity.type
_entity.pdbx_description
1 polymer ?
#
loop_
_entity_poly.entity_id
_entity_poly.type
_entity_poly.pdbx_seq_one_letter_code
_entity_poly.pdbx_strand_id
1 'polypeptide(L)'
;NLVIFAVTNTSTLKNPENAKNCLAVGASQDANSQNNFCSGGRGPTADGRRKPEIFAPGCNSRSAQVGTSCGTFGLTGTSMAAPAIAGCAALTRQYFEDGYYPSGVPTFDDGFTPSGTLVKAMLLNSAVNMTGITGYPSTQEGWGRVLLDNALYFPGDDEKVIIRDVRNSSLDALNTSETDEIVVTNEDIAVPMRVTLVWHDAPASPNSSFTPVNNLDLEVVMPGGQVLLGNNIVNGQSTFDTTTDTINNVEMVMLPAAIEGDYTIRVHGTA
;
A
#
# COMPACT_ATOMS: atom_id res chain seq x y z
N ASN A 1 -13.46 -6.23 -2.69
CA ASN A 1 -13.35 -6.03 -1.23
C ASN A 1 -11.92 -6.29 -0.80
N LEU A 2 -11.40 -5.48 0.13
CA LEU A 2 -10.10 -5.68 0.76
C LEU A 2 -10.24 -6.67 1.92
N VAL A 3 -9.32 -7.63 2.04
CA VAL A 3 -9.25 -8.58 3.16
C VAL A 3 -7.96 -8.33 3.92
N ILE A 4 -8.06 -8.22 5.25
CA ILE A 4 -6.94 -7.86 6.12
C ILE A 4 -6.64 -9.04 7.04
N PHE A 5 -5.36 -9.39 7.17
CA PHE A 5 -4.90 -10.42 8.10
C PHE A 5 -3.81 -9.86 9.02
N ALA A 6 -3.95 -10.11 10.32
CA ALA A 6 -2.83 -9.99 11.25
C ALA A 6 -1.78 -11.04 10.87
N VAL A 7 -0.51 -10.64 10.82
CA VAL A 7 0.56 -11.64 10.69
C VAL A 7 0.78 -12.38 12.00
N THR A 8 1.34 -13.58 11.95
CA THR A 8 1.73 -14.34 13.14
C THR A 8 2.63 -13.51 14.06
N ASN A 9 2.52 -13.68 15.38
CA ASN A 9 3.45 -13.07 16.34
C ASN A 9 4.77 -13.89 16.48
N THR A 10 5.00 -14.88 15.59
CA THR A 10 6.25 -15.65 15.50
C THR A 10 7.23 -15.00 14.52
N SER A 11 8.46 -15.53 14.38
CA SER A 11 9.47 -14.93 13.50
C SER A 11 9.14 -14.98 12.01
N THR A 12 8.47 -16.04 11.54
CA THR A 12 8.25 -16.30 10.11
C THR A 12 6.77 -16.34 9.79
N LEU A 13 6.39 -15.71 8.68
CA LEU A 13 5.02 -15.69 8.18
C LEU A 13 4.44 -17.07 7.91
N LYS A 14 3.11 -17.14 8.01
CA LYS A 14 2.32 -18.37 7.81
C LYS A 14 1.22 -18.18 6.76
N ASN A 15 0.34 -19.17 6.67
CA ASN A 15 -0.93 -19.05 5.98
C ASN A 15 -2.00 -18.59 6.99
N PRO A 16 -2.99 -17.77 6.61
CA PRO A 16 -3.26 -17.24 5.27
C PRO A 16 -2.68 -15.83 5.00
N GLU A 17 -1.94 -15.25 5.95
CA GLU A 17 -1.34 -13.91 5.85
C GLU A 17 -0.39 -13.70 4.65
N ASN A 18 0.14 -14.78 4.07
CA ASN A 18 0.94 -14.74 2.84
C ASN A 18 0.14 -14.63 1.53
N ALA A 19 -1.20 -14.63 1.56
CA ALA A 19 -2.03 -14.54 0.36
C ALA A 19 -1.79 -13.22 -0.42
N LYS A 20 -1.69 -13.31 -1.76
CA LYS A 20 -1.42 -12.17 -2.67
C LYS A 20 -2.40 -11.01 -2.48
N ASN A 21 -3.69 -11.32 -2.46
CA ASN A 21 -4.76 -10.31 -2.48
C ASN A 21 -5.17 -9.83 -1.08
N CYS A 22 -4.59 -10.41 -0.01
CA CYS A 22 -4.82 -9.92 1.34
C CYS A 22 -3.81 -8.82 1.69
N LEU A 23 -4.16 -7.97 2.65
CA LEU A 23 -3.25 -7.01 3.28
C LEU A 23 -2.79 -7.59 4.61
N ALA A 24 -1.50 -7.93 4.72
CA ALA A 24 -0.91 -8.51 5.91
C ALA A 24 -0.32 -7.42 6.81
N VAL A 25 -0.67 -7.46 8.09
CA VAL A 25 -0.45 -6.36 9.04
C VAL A 25 0.48 -6.78 10.18
N GLY A 26 1.60 -6.07 10.30
CA GLY A 26 2.50 -6.10 11.44
C GLY A 26 2.12 -5.10 12.55
N ALA A 27 2.66 -5.29 13.75
CA ALA A 27 2.41 -4.40 14.90
C ALA A 27 3.62 -3.50 15.19
N SER A 28 3.38 -2.20 15.19
CA SER A 28 4.30 -1.21 15.74
C SER A 28 3.94 -0.88 17.20
N GLN A 29 4.80 -0.14 17.87
CA GLN A 29 4.51 0.38 19.22
C GLN A 29 3.34 1.39 19.18
N ASP A 30 2.81 1.73 20.34
CA ASP A 30 1.84 2.84 20.47
C ASP A 30 2.55 4.21 20.47
N ALA A 31 1.76 5.28 20.34
CA ALA A 31 2.25 6.65 20.48
C ALA A 31 2.92 6.85 21.86
N ASN A 32 4.07 7.51 21.95
CA ASN A 32 4.80 8.30 20.94
C ASN A 32 5.91 7.54 20.20
N SER A 33 5.92 6.20 20.26
CA SER A 33 6.92 5.34 19.63
C SER A 33 6.37 4.65 18.38
N GLN A 34 5.32 5.19 17.75
CA GLN A 34 4.52 4.49 16.76
C GLN A 34 5.30 3.98 15.53
N ASN A 35 6.47 4.55 15.24
CA ASN A 35 7.34 4.12 14.15
C ASN A 35 8.29 2.97 14.53
N ASN A 36 8.36 2.59 15.80
CA ASN A 36 9.20 1.50 16.27
C ASN A 36 8.49 0.16 16.07
N PHE A 37 9.25 -0.85 15.66
CA PHE A 37 8.76 -2.23 15.61
C PHE A 37 8.32 -2.70 17.00
N CYS A 38 7.27 -3.53 17.04
CA CYS A 38 6.87 -4.20 18.25
C CYS A 38 6.71 -5.71 18.10
N SER A 39 5.84 -6.17 17.18
CA SER A 39 5.58 -7.59 16.99
C SER A 39 5.12 -7.90 15.58
N GLY A 40 5.22 -9.18 15.21
CA GLY A 40 4.82 -9.69 13.91
C GLY A 40 5.96 -10.42 13.19
N GLY A 41 5.59 -11.46 12.47
CA GLY A 41 6.50 -12.21 11.61
C GLY A 41 6.90 -11.40 10.40
N ARG A 42 8.03 -11.79 9.82
CA ARG A 42 8.58 -11.18 8.62
C ARG A 42 8.56 -12.14 7.46
N GLY A 43 8.54 -11.57 6.27
CA GLY A 43 8.76 -12.29 5.04
C GLY A 43 10.26 -12.50 4.73
N PRO A 44 10.59 -12.79 3.47
CA PRO A 44 9.65 -12.93 2.36
C PRO A 44 8.70 -14.12 2.55
N THR A 45 7.64 -14.18 1.75
CA THR A 45 6.87 -15.43 1.58
C THR A 45 7.77 -16.51 0.95
N ALA A 46 7.29 -17.77 0.91
CA ALA A 46 8.06 -18.88 0.32
C ALA A 46 8.48 -18.65 -1.14
N ASP A 47 7.71 -17.84 -1.88
CA ASP A 47 7.95 -17.43 -3.26
C ASP A 47 8.59 -16.03 -3.40
N GLY A 48 9.10 -15.46 -2.31
CA GLY A 48 9.90 -14.22 -2.36
C GLY A 48 9.14 -12.91 -2.14
N ARG A 49 7.80 -12.92 -2.10
CA ARG A 49 7.00 -11.69 -2.01
C ARG A 49 7.17 -10.95 -0.69
N ARG A 50 6.99 -9.64 -0.75
CA ARG A 50 7.05 -8.73 0.41
C ARG A 50 5.79 -8.86 1.26
N LYS A 51 5.98 -9.34 2.48
CA LYS A 51 4.98 -9.45 3.54
C LYS A 51 5.67 -9.29 4.90
N PRO A 52 5.02 -8.77 5.95
CA PRO A 52 3.79 -7.98 5.91
C PRO A 52 3.94 -6.77 4.98
N GLU A 53 2.83 -6.24 4.48
CA GLU A 53 2.89 -5.05 3.64
C GLU A 53 2.78 -3.76 4.45
N ILE A 54 2.13 -3.77 5.61
CA ILE A 54 1.87 -2.55 6.38
C ILE A 54 1.91 -2.80 7.89
N PHE A 55 2.18 -1.75 8.64
CA PHE A 55 2.16 -1.73 10.10
C PHE A 55 1.14 -0.73 10.64
N ALA A 56 0.63 -1.02 11.83
CA ALA A 56 -0.11 -0.08 12.67
C ALA A 56 0.23 -0.32 14.15
N PRO A 57 -0.04 0.65 15.04
CA PRO A 57 0.07 0.44 16.47
C PRO A 57 -0.71 -0.80 16.92
N GLY A 58 -0.02 -1.72 17.60
CA GLY A 58 -0.62 -2.97 18.07
C GLY A 58 -0.11 -3.40 19.44
N CYS A 59 0.65 -2.56 20.14
CA CYS A 59 1.29 -2.92 21.40
C CYS A 59 0.83 -2.04 22.53
N ASN A 60 0.38 -2.69 23.62
CA ASN A 60 -0.35 -2.05 24.70
C ASN A 60 -1.57 -1.24 24.22
N SER A 61 -2.18 -1.65 23.10
CA SER A 61 -3.34 -0.98 22.52
C SER A 61 -4.54 -1.16 23.41
N ARG A 62 -5.03 -0.04 23.97
CA ARG A 62 -6.17 -0.02 24.89
C ARG A 62 -7.48 -0.07 24.11
N SER A 63 -8.27 -1.12 24.32
CA SER A 63 -9.57 -1.30 23.67
C SER A 63 -10.63 -1.79 24.67
N ALA A 64 -11.85 -1.98 24.21
CA ALA A 64 -12.99 -2.40 25.04
C ALA A 64 -12.71 -3.75 25.74
N GLN A 65 -13.03 -3.83 27.04
CA GLN A 65 -12.90 -5.05 27.82
C GLN A 65 -14.24 -5.78 27.91
N VAL A 66 -14.27 -7.02 27.39
CA VAL A 66 -15.44 -7.89 27.47
C VAL A 66 -15.88 -8.11 28.92
N GLY A 67 -17.20 -8.15 29.16
CA GLY A 67 -17.76 -8.38 30.49
C GLY A 67 -17.76 -7.16 31.41
N THR A 68 -17.52 -5.97 30.88
CA THR A 68 -17.56 -4.70 31.63
C THR A 68 -18.43 -3.67 30.91
N SER A 69 -19.03 -2.73 31.66
CA SER A 69 -19.89 -1.69 31.04
C SER A 69 -19.09 -0.59 30.34
N CYS A 70 -17.99 -0.14 30.94
CA CYS A 70 -17.12 0.93 30.43
C CYS A 70 -15.63 0.59 30.58
N GLY A 71 -15.30 -0.68 30.82
CA GLY A 71 -13.93 -1.11 31.04
C GLY A 71 -13.16 -1.20 29.73
N THR A 72 -11.86 -0.98 29.83
CA THR A 72 -10.94 -1.07 28.71
C THR A 72 -9.66 -1.71 29.19
N PHE A 73 -9.04 -2.54 28.35
CA PHE A 73 -7.83 -3.27 28.68
C PHE A 73 -6.82 -3.18 27.54
N GLY A 74 -5.53 -3.17 27.89
CA GLY A 74 -4.44 -3.12 26.93
C GLY A 74 -4.06 -4.52 26.48
N LEU A 75 -4.02 -4.76 25.17
CA LEU A 75 -3.48 -5.99 24.59
C LEU A 75 -2.36 -5.69 23.61
N THR A 76 -1.52 -6.69 23.37
CA THR A 76 -0.34 -6.59 22.51
C THR A 76 -0.39 -7.71 21.49
N GLY A 77 -0.23 -7.33 20.22
CA GLY A 77 -0.06 -8.25 19.11
C GLY A 77 -0.53 -7.66 17.79
N THR A 78 -0.16 -8.31 16.70
CA THR A 78 -0.68 -8.02 15.35
C THR A 78 -2.21 -8.10 15.27
N SER A 79 -2.86 -8.89 16.14
CA SER A 79 -4.32 -8.94 16.31
C SER A 79 -4.93 -7.60 16.76
N MET A 80 -4.15 -6.69 17.35
CA MET A 80 -4.56 -5.33 17.71
C MET A 80 -4.26 -4.33 16.59
N ALA A 81 -3.18 -4.55 15.83
CA ALA A 81 -2.83 -3.72 14.66
C ALA A 81 -3.78 -3.94 13.47
N ALA A 82 -4.19 -5.18 13.19
CA ALA A 82 -5.09 -5.51 12.10
C ALA A 82 -6.45 -4.77 12.13
N PRO A 83 -7.18 -4.69 13.26
CA PRO A 83 -8.41 -3.91 13.31
C PRO A 83 -8.17 -2.40 13.20
N ALA A 84 -6.99 -1.88 13.59
CA ALA A 84 -6.65 -0.48 13.34
C ALA A 84 -6.54 -0.20 11.83
N ILE A 85 -5.86 -1.08 11.08
CA ILE A 85 -5.82 -1.02 9.60
C ILE A 85 -7.23 -1.18 9.00
N ALA A 86 -8.08 -2.03 9.57
CA ALA A 86 -9.47 -2.17 9.10
C ALA A 86 -10.28 -0.87 9.30
N GLY A 87 -10.06 -0.16 10.41
CA GLY A 87 -10.62 1.17 10.63
C GLY A 87 -10.12 2.19 9.60
N CYS A 88 -8.82 2.23 9.33
CA CYS A 88 -8.25 3.07 8.27
C CYS A 88 -8.87 2.72 6.91
N ALA A 89 -9.00 1.44 6.56
CA ALA A 89 -9.62 1.00 5.32
C ALA A 89 -11.09 1.42 5.19
N ALA A 90 -11.84 1.40 6.30
CA ALA A 90 -13.22 1.88 6.34
C ALA A 90 -13.30 3.40 6.10
N LEU A 91 -12.41 4.18 6.71
CA LEU A 91 -12.32 5.63 6.49
C LEU A 91 -11.91 5.96 5.05
N THR A 92 -10.93 5.25 4.48
CA THR A 92 -10.56 5.38 3.06
C THR A 92 -11.73 5.07 2.13
N ARG A 93 -12.49 4.01 2.42
CA ARG A 93 -13.68 3.67 1.63
C ARG A 93 -14.72 4.78 1.71
N GLN A 94 -15.01 5.25 2.92
CA GLN A 94 -15.95 6.32 3.16
C GLN A 94 -15.54 7.61 2.42
N TYR A 95 -14.26 7.96 2.42
CA TYR A 95 -13.73 9.13 1.70
C TYR A 95 -14.14 9.13 0.22
N PHE A 96 -14.08 7.98 -0.46
CA PHE A 96 -14.54 7.87 -1.85
C PHE A 96 -16.06 7.78 -1.99
N GLU A 97 -16.75 7.08 -1.09
CA GLU A 97 -18.22 6.91 -1.16
C GLU A 97 -18.97 8.23 -0.86
N ASP A 98 -18.43 9.05 0.04
CA ASP A 98 -18.97 10.37 0.40
C ASP A 98 -18.51 11.48 -0.58
N GLY A 99 -17.74 11.12 -1.61
CA GLY A 99 -17.35 12.02 -2.70
C GLY A 99 -16.36 13.11 -2.32
N TYR A 100 -15.42 12.81 -1.41
CA TYR A 100 -14.34 13.74 -1.09
C TYR A 100 -13.31 13.83 -2.22
N TYR A 101 -13.00 12.73 -2.90
CA TYR A 101 -12.13 12.78 -4.09
C TYR A 101 -12.89 13.37 -5.28
N PRO A 102 -12.33 14.29 -6.09
CA PRO A 102 -10.93 14.74 -6.07
C PRO A 102 -10.67 16.03 -5.28
N SER A 103 -11.71 16.75 -4.87
CA SER A 103 -11.58 18.11 -4.34
C SER A 103 -11.21 18.21 -2.86
N GLY A 104 -11.25 17.09 -2.13
CA GLY A 104 -11.19 17.03 -0.68
C GLY A 104 -12.47 17.54 0.02
N VAL A 105 -13.52 17.87 -0.73
CA VAL A 105 -14.81 18.37 -0.23
C VAL A 105 -15.92 17.42 -0.67
N PRO A 106 -16.79 16.96 0.26
CA PRO A 106 -17.80 15.96 -0.07
C PRO A 106 -18.80 16.50 -1.11
N THR A 107 -18.80 15.87 -2.28
CA THR A 107 -19.65 16.20 -3.43
C THR A 107 -20.36 14.94 -3.90
N PHE A 108 -21.70 14.96 -3.89
CA PHE A 108 -22.51 13.76 -4.16
C PHE A 108 -22.19 13.09 -5.52
N ASP A 109 -22.00 13.89 -6.57
CA ASP A 109 -21.72 13.39 -7.92
C ASP A 109 -20.31 12.80 -8.07
N ASP A 110 -19.39 13.13 -7.15
CA ASP A 110 -18.03 12.59 -7.11
C ASP A 110 -17.94 11.27 -6.33
N GLY A 111 -19.02 10.86 -5.65
CA GLY A 111 -19.09 9.64 -4.86
C GLY A 111 -19.05 8.37 -5.71
N PHE A 112 -18.19 7.42 -5.35
CA PHE A 112 -18.16 6.09 -5.99
C PHE A 112 -17.73 4.98 -5.03
N THR A 113 -18.04 3.72 -5.39
CA THR A 113 -17.57 2.57 -4.63
C THR A 113 -16.14 2.18 -5.06
N PRO A 114 -15.11 2.36 -4.21
CA PRO A 114 -13.74 2.01 -4.56
C PRO A 114 -13.55 0.49 -4.63
N SER A 115 -12.61 0.03 -5.44
CA SER A 115 -12.17 -1.36 -5.42
C SER A 115 -11.38 -1.71 -4.15
N GLY A 116 -11.21 -3.00 -3.89
CA GLY A 116 -10.35 -3.45 -2.77
C GLY A 116 -8.88 -3.12 -3.00
N THR A 117 -8.45 -3.09 -4.27
CA THR A 117 -7.09 -2.74 -4.69
C THR A 117 -6.84 -1.25 -4.53
N LEU A 118 -7.81 -0.38 -4.87
CA LEU A 118 -7.69 1.06 -4.62
C LEU A 118 -7.54 1.33 -3.11
N VAL A 119 -8.40 0.75 -2.27
CA VAL A 119 -8.27 0.92 -0.80
C VAL A 119 -6.91 0.39 -0.31
N LYS A 120 -6.43 -0.75 -0.82
CA LYS A 120 -5.08 -1.26 -0.49
C LYS A 120 -3.99 -0.29 -0.94
N ALA A 121 -4.06 0.23 -2.17
CA ALA A 121 -3.09 1.19 -2.72
C ALA A 121 -3.01 2.45 -1.86
N MET A 122 -4.15 3.04 -1.48
CA MET A 122 -4.20 4.21 -0.61
C MET A 122 -3.50 3.96 0.74
N LEU A 123 -3.78 2.83 1.39
CA LEU A 123 -3.16 2.49 2.67
C LEU A 123 -1.64 2.34 2.55
N LEU A 124 -1.16 1.67 1.49
CA LEU A 124 0.27 1.45 1.27
C LEU A 124 0.99 2.74 0.84
N ASN A 125 0.34 3.58 0.01
CA ASN A 125 0.87 4.87 -0.42
C ASN A 125 1.02 5.84 0.76
N SER A 126 0.16 5.70 1.78
CA SER A 126 0.20 6.49 3.02
C SER A 126 1.32 6.08 3.99
N ALA A 127 1.96 4.92 3.78
CA ALA A 127 2.76 4.28 4.81
C ALA A 127 4.14 4.94 4.96
N VAL A 128 4.58 5.21 6.20
CA VAL A 128 5.87 5.85 6.49
C VAL A 128 6.90 4.83 6.99
N ASN A 129 8.17 5.07 6.66
CA ASN A 129 9.30 4.23 7.08
C ASN A 129 9.33 3.99 8.61
N MET A 130 9.66 2.77 9.02
CA MET A 130 9.81 2.44 10.45
C MET A 130 11.20 2.80 10.95
N THR A 131 11.28 3.12 12.24
CA THR A 131 12.55 3.50 12.87
C THR A 131 13.37 2.27 13.23
N GLY A 132 14.66 2.30 12.87
CA GLY A 132 15.63 1.27 13.24
C GLY A 132 15.58 -0.01 12.39
N ILE A 133 14.81 -0.02 11.30
CA ILE A 133 14.82 -1.10 10.30
C ILE A 133 15.61 -0.62 9.08
N THR A 134 16.55 -1.45 8.62
CA THR A 134 17.42 -1.13 7.49
C THR A 134 16.84 -1.64 6.18
N GLY A 135 17.01 -0.89 5.10
CA GLY A 135 16.63 -1.34 3.75
C GLY A 135 15.17 -1.08 3.40
N TYR A 136 14.58 0.01 3.88
CA TYR A 136 13.21 0.42 3.53
C TYR A 136 13.05 0.60 2.01
N PRO A 137 11.98 0.05 1.40
CA PRO A 137 11.00 -0.90 1.94
C PRO A 137 11.58 -2.32 2.01
N SER A 138 11.32 -3.03 3.12
CA SER A 138 11.91 -4.36 3.38
C SER A 138 10.87 -5.44 3.63
N THR A 139 11.28 -6.71 3.68
CA THR A 139 10.40 -7.82 4.12
C THR A 139 10.17 -7.85 5.63
N GLN A 140 10.86 -6.98 6.38
CA GLN A 140 10.69 -6.83 7.82
C GLN A 140 9.60 -5.80 8.16
N GLU A 141 9.53 -4.70 7.41
CA GLU A 141 8.61 -3.58 7.68
C GLU A 141 7.56 -3.35 6.57
N GLY A 142 7.66 -4.08 5.46
CA GLY A 142 6.81 -3.87 4.30
C GLY A 142 7.03 -2.47 3.71
N TRP A 143 5.91 -1.78 3.49
CA TRP A 143 5.84 -0.38 3.08
C TRP A 143 5.83 0.58 4.27
N GLY A 144 5.93 0.06 5.50
CA GLY A 144 6.02 0.83 6.73
C GLY A 144 4.68 0.96 7.46
N ARG A 145 4.59 1.95 8.35
CA ARG A 145 3.43 2.20 9.21
C ARG A 145 2.42 3.11 8.51
N VAL A 146 1.14 2.75 8.51
CA VAL A 146 0.06 3.58 7.95
C VAL A 146 0.08 5.02 8.51
N LEU A 147 0.10 6.04 7.66
CA LEU A 147 -0.17 7.43 8.03
C LEU A 147 -1.24 7.97 7.09
N LEU A 148 -2.50 7.64 7.36
CA LEU A 148 -3.58 7.78 6.38
C LEU A 148 -3.74 9.21 5.82
N ASP A 149 -3.37 10.21 6.61
CA ASP A 149 -3.30 11.63 6.25
C ASP A 149 -2.45 11.87 4.98
N ASN A 150 -1.35 11.13 4.80
CA ASN A 150 -0.46 11.25 3.64
C ASN A 150 -1.09 10.76 2.31
N ALA A 151 -2.30 10.21 2.33
CA ALA A 151 -2.95 9.69 1.13
C ALA A 151 -4.35 10.26 0.90
N LEU A 152 -5.06 10.71 1.93
CA LEU A 152 -6.38 11.32 1.76
C LEU A 152 -6.22 12.83 1.65
N TYR A 153 -6.47 13.37 0.46
CA TYR A 153 -6.38 14.80 0.20
C TYR A 153 -7.54 15.58 0.84
N PHE A 154 -7.22 16.66 1.52
CA PHE A 154 -8.17 17.67 2.00
C PHE A 154 -7.72 19.09 1.61
N PRO A 155 -8.64 20.06 1.54
CA PRO A 155 -8.28 21.43 1.22
C PRO A 155 -7.29 22.01 2.26
N GLY A 156 -6.12 22.40 1.78
CA GLY A 156 -5.02 22.89 2.62
C GLY A 156 -3.79 21.99 2.61
N ASP A 157 -3.92 20.76 2.10
CA ASP A 157 -2.78 19.86 1.91
C ASP A 157 -1.95 20.28 0.68
N ASP A 158 -0.63 20.10 0.80
CA ASP A 158 0.31 20.36 -0.29
C ASP A 158 0.32 19.18 -1.28
N GLU A 159 0.23 17.94 -0.78
CA GLU A 159 0.15 16.73 -1.59
C GLU A 159 -1.24 16.55 -2.22
N LYS A 160 -1.29 16.42 -3.55
CA LYS A 160 -2.50 15.99 -4.26
C LYS A 160 -2.50 14.47 -4.45
N VAL A 161 -3.70 13.90 -4.58
CA VAL A 161 -3.88 12.49 -4.94
C VAL A 161 -4.51 12.37 -6.33
N ILE A 162 -3.99 11.44 -7.12
CA ILE A 162 -4.57 11.04 -8.41
C ILE A 162 -4.82 9.53 -8.35
N ILE A 163 -6.01 9.10 -8.75
CA ILE A 163 -6.40 7.70 -8.68
C ILE A 163 -6.83 7.20 -10.06
N ARG A 164 -6.50 5.93 -10.33
CA ARG A 164 -7.00 5.16 -11.48
C ARG A 164 -7.47 3.81 -10.96
N ASP A 165 -8.78 3.58 -10.96
CA ASP A 165 -9.39 2.35 -10.45
C ASP A 165 -10.07 1.57 -11.58
N VAL A 166 -9.40 0.51 -12.06
CA VAL A 166 -9.85 -0.30 -13.19
C VAL A 166 -10.42 -1.62 -12.71
N ARG A 167 -11.63 -1.96 -13.15
CA ARG A 167 -12.25 -3.26 -12.86
C ARG A 167 -11.84 -4.27 -13.91
N ASN A 168 -11.56 -5.52 -13.50
CA ASN A 168 -11.21 -6.60 -14.44
C ASN A 168 -12.30 -6.89 -15.49
N SER A 169 -13.55 -6.53 -15.22
CA SER A 169 -14.66 -6.67 -16.18
C SER A 169 -14.84 -5.46 -17.10
N SER A 170 -14.04 -4.41 -16.94
CA SER A 170 -14.10 -3.20 -17.79
C SER A 170 -13.30 -3.40 -19.07
N LEU A 171 -13.57 -2.55 -20.06
CA LEU A 171 -12.82 -2.52 -21.32
C LEU A 171 -11.38 -1.97 -21.14
N ASP A 172 -11.12 -1.30 -20.02
CA ASP A 172 -9.81 -0.76 -19.67
C ASP A 172 -8.92 -1.78 -18.95
N ALA A 173 -9.43 -3.00 -18.71
CA ALA A 173 -8.63 -4.08 -18.14
C ALA A 173 -7.51 -4.50 -19.09
N LEU A 174 -6.27 -4.55 -18.60
CA LEU A 174 -5.10 -4.85 -19.42
C LEU A 174 -4.99 -6.33 -19.75
N ASN A 175 -4.74 -6.60 -21.03
CA ASN A 175 -4.27 -7.88 -21.54
C ASN A 175 -2.74 -7.86 -21.69
N THR A 176 -2.15 -9.04 -21.92
CA THR A 176 -0.72 -9.15 -22.20
C THR A 176 -0.33 -8.29 -23.42
N SER A 177 0.77 -7.55 -23.29
CA SER A 177 1.29 -6.55 -24.24
C SER A 177 0.50 -5.24 -24.34
N GLU A 178 -0.57 -5.06 -23.57
CA GLU A 178 -1.26 -3.77 -23.47
C GLU A 178 -0.60 -2.86 -22.43
N THR A 179 -0.81 -1.56 -22.58
CA THR A 179 -0.28 -0.55 -21.66
C THR A 179 -1.36 0.49 -21.39
N ASP A 180 -1.61 0.77 -20.10
CA ASP A 180 -2.40 1.92 -19.67
C ASP A 180 -1.42 3.05 -19.32
N GLU A 181 -1.75 4.28 -19.73
CA GLU A 181 -0.88 5.44 -19.57
C GLU A 181 -1.69 6.60 -18.98
N ILE A 182 -1.12 7.24 -17.96
CA ILE A 182 -1.61 8.51 -17.43
C ILE A 182 -0.43 9.51 -17.38
N VAL A 183 -0.72 10.77 -17.67
CA VAL A 183 0.24 11.86 -17.51
C VAL A 183 -0.17 12.68 -16.30
N VAL A 184 0.79 12.91 -15.41
CA VAL A 184 0.62 13.72 -14.20
C VAL A 184 1.63 14.84 -14.22
N THR A 185 1.16 16.07 -14.15
CA THR A 185 2.04 17.24 -14.02
C THR A 185 2.31 17.50 -12.55
N ASN A 186 3.59 17.46 -12.16
CA ASN A 186 4.02 17.98 -10.87
C ASN A 186 4.34 19.47 -11.00
N GLU A 187 3.60 20.30 -10.28
CA GLU A 187 3.72 21.77 -10.32
C GLU A 187 4.63 22.32 -9.22
N ASP A 188 5.07 21.49 -8.26
CA ASP A 188 5.84 21.93 -7.10
C ASP A 188 7.14 21.13 -6.92
N ILE A 189 8.25 21.85 -6.87
CA ILE A 189 9.56 21.31 -6.53
C ILE A 189 9.65 21.21 -5.01
N ALA A 190 9.73 19.99 -4.48
CA ALA A 190 9.89 19.62 -3.06
C ALA A 190 8.72 18.84 -2.44
N VAL A 191 7.63 18.60 -3.16
CA VAL A 191 6.60 17.66 -2.70
C VAL A 191 7.06 16.23 -3.00
N PRO A 192 7.05 15.30 -2.02
CA PRO A 192 7.39 13.91 -2.28
C PRO A 192 6.33 13.28 -3.18
N MET A 193 6.75 12.58 -4.22
CA MET A 193 5.85 11.85 -5.12
C MET A 193 5.96 10.35 -4.88
N ARG A 194 4.81 9.69 -4.71
CA ARG A 194 4.71 8.23 -4.63
C ARG A 194 3.68 7.73 -5.61
N VAL A 195 4.06 6.73 -6.40
CA VAL A 195 3.18 6.05 -7.34
C VAL A 195 3.06 4.62 -6.89
N THR A 196 1.85 4.17 -6.59
CA THR A 196 1.59 2.82 -6.06
C THR A 196 0.61 2.08 -6.97
N LEU A 197 1.09 1.02 -7.61
CA LEU A 197 0.29 0.08 -8.37
C LEU A 197 -0.10 -1.11 -7.48
N VAL A 198 -1.38 -1.48 -7.46
CA VAL A 198 -1.87 -2.67 -6.76
C VAL A 198 -2.89 -3.38 -7.63
N TRP A 199 -2.76 -4.70 -7.78
CA TRP A 199 -3.78 -5.53 -8.41
C TRP A 199 -4.17 -6.73 -7.55
N HIS A 200 -5.40 -7.20 -7.77
CA HIS A 200 -5.84 -8.49 -7.28
C HIS A 200 -5.50 -9.53 -8.35
N ASP A 201 -4.51 -10.33 -8.04
CA ASP A 201 -4.02 -11.35 -8.94
C ASP A 201 -4.93 -12.60 -8.91
N ALA A 202 -4.99 -13.34 -10.01
CA ALA A 202 -5.74 -14.58 -10.09
C ALA A 202 -5.24 -15.61 -9.04
N PRO A 203 -6.09 -16.49 -8.50
CA PRO A 203 -5.64 -17.48 -7.54
C PRO A 203 -4.62 -18.42 -8.20
N ALA A 204 -3.49 -18.66 -7.51
CA ALA A 204 -2.50 -19.62 -7.95
C ALA A 204 -3.04 -21.06 -7.86
N SER A 205 -2.45 -21.96 -8.64
CA SER A 205 -2.69 -23.40 -8.48
C SER A 205 -2.36 -23.85 -7.04
N PRO A 206 -3.18 -24.73 -6.44
CA PRO A 206 -2.88 -25.29 -5.13
C PRO A 206 -1.48 -25.93 -5.10
N ASN A 207 -0.73 -25.68 -4.03
CA ASN A 207 0.65 -26.16 -3.83
C ASN A 207 1.69 -25.64 -4.83
N SER A 208 1.40 -24.59 -5.61
CA SER A 208 2.42 -23.95 -6.44
C SER A 208 3.53 -23.35 -5.59
N SER A 209 4.79 -23.57 -5.98
CA SER A 209 5.96 -22.93 -5.38
C SER A 209 6.13 -21.48 -5.83
N PHE A 210 5.48 -21.07 -6.92
CA PHE A 210 5.44 -19.72 -7.43
C PHE A 210 3.98 -19.29 -7.55
N THR A 211 3.55 -18.36 -6.72
CA THR A 211 2.12 -17.99 -6.67
C THR A 211 1.70 -16.88 -7.62
N PRO A 212 2.53 -15.92 -8.08
CA PRO A 212 2.12 -14.92 -9.07
C PRO A 212 1.55 -15.57 -10.33
N VAL A 213 0.47 -15.01 -10.88
CA VAL A 213 -0.20 -15.50 -12.10
C VAL A 213 -0.13 -14.43 -13.18
N ASN A 214 -0.72 -13.26 -12.93
CA ASN A 214 -0.63 -12.11 -13.81
C ASN A 214 0.53 -11.22 -13.36
N ASN A 215 1.29 -10.70 -14.32
CA ASN A 215 2.37 -9.74 -14.08
C ASN A 215 2.02 -8.38 -14.69
N LEU A 216 2.00 -7.35 -13.86
CA LEU A 216 1.87 -5.97 -14.27
C LEU A 216 3.11 -5.22 -13.83
N ASP A 217 3.76 -4.50 -14.75
CA ASP A 217 4.95 -3.72 -14.42
C ASP A 217 4.61 -2.22 -14.37
N LEU A 218 4.99 -1.55 -13.28
CA LEU A 218 4.90 -0.11 -13.12
C LEU A 218 6.13 0.56 -13.73
N GLU A 219 5.91 1.46 -14.68
CA GLU A 219 6.92 2.34 -15.26
C GLU A 219 6.55 3.81 -14.98
N VAL A 220 7.50 4.61 -14.51
CA VAL A 220 7.36 6.05 -14.34
C VAL A 220 8.46 6.74 -15.13
N VAL A 221 8.08 7.44 -16.19
CA VAL A 221 8.96 8.30 -16.97
C VAL A 221 8.95 9.70 -16.34
N MET A 222 10.11 10.13 -15.86
CA MET A 222 10.32 11.44 -15.24
C MET A 222 10.40 12.56 -16.30
N PRO A 223 10.21 13.83 -15.91
CA PRO A 223 10.60 14.97 -16.73
C PRO A 223 12.06 14.82 -17.15
N GLY A 224 12.33 14.91 -18.46
CA GLY A 224 13.66 14.66 -19.04
C GLY A 224 13.89 13.22 -19.52
N GLY A 225 12.91 12.32 -19.37
CA GLY A 225 12.87 11.00 -20.02
C GLY A 225 13.59 9.87 -19.28
N GLN A 226 14.06 10.10 -18.05
CA GLN A 226 14.59 9.02 -17.22
C GLN A 226 13.47 8.11 -16.74
N VAL A 227 13.72 6.80 -16.68
CA VAL A 227 12.71 5.80 -16.35
C VAL A 227 12.98 5.19 -14.99
N LEU A 228 11.93 5.07 -14.18
CA LEU A 228 11.92 4.35 -12.91
C LEU A 228 10.94 3.19 -13.01
N LEU A 229 11.37 2.00 -12.61
CA LEU A 229 10.52 0.82 -12.53
C LEU A 229 10.07 0.57 -11.09
N GLY A 230 8.92 -0.08 -10.96
CA GLY A 230 8.37 -0.49 -9.68
C GLY A 230 9.37 -1.28 -8.83
N ASN A 231 9.37 -1.00 -7.53
CA ASN A 231 10.10 -1.73 -6.49
C ASN A 231 11.64 -1.69 -6.56
N ASN A 232 12.22 -0.98 -7.52
CA ASN A 232 13.64 -0.64 -7.53
C ASN A 232 13.91 0.52 -6.56
N ILE A 233 13.90 0.24 -5.27
CA ILE A 233 13.97 1.23 -4.19
C ILE A 233 15.12 0.89 -3.22
N VAL A 234 15.93 1.89 -2.90
CA VAL A 234 16.98 1.83 -1.88
C VAL A 234 16.75 2.93 -0.85
N ASN A 235 16.57 2.57 0.41
CA ASN A 235 16.37 3.50 1.53
C ASN A 235 15.25 4.53 1.28
N GLY A 236 14.12 4.08 0.73
CA GLY A 236 12.94 4.92 0.46
C GLY A 236 13.04 5.82 -0.77
N GLN A 237 14.03 5.60 -1.64
CA GLN A 237 14.17 6.32 -2.90
C GLN A 237 14.30 5.35 -4.08
N SER A 238 13.51 5.58 -5.12
CA SER A 238 13.60 4.83 -6.37
C SER A 238 14.94 5.08 -7.08
N THR A 239 15.49 4.03 -7.67
CA THR A 239 16.77 4.03 -8.38
C THR A 239 16.58 3.70 -9.85
N PHE A 240 17.51 4.14 -10.71
CA PHE A 240 17.53 3.85 -12.15
C PHE A 240 18.01 2.42 -12.47
N ASP A 241 17.36 1.42 -11.87
CA ASP A 241 17.57 0.00 -12.19
C ASP A 241 16.51 -0.45 -13.22
N THR A 242 16.94 -1.28 -14.17
CA THR A 242 16.12 -1.77 -15.29
C THR A 242 15.47 -3.14 -15.02
N THR A 243 15.64 -3.69 -13.82
CA THR A 243 15.05 -4.97 -13.42
C THR A 243 13.57 -4.78 -13.08
N THR A 244 12.67 -5.55 -13.70
CA THR A 244 11.24 -5.53 -13.34
C THR A 244 10.96 -6.42 -12.13
N ASP A 245 9.94 -6.07 -11.34
CA ASP A 245 9.43 -6.95 -10.30
C ASP A 245 8.47 -7.95 -10.93
N THR A 246 8.75 -9.25 -10.78
CA THR A 246 7.93 -10.31 -11.38
C THR A 246 7.15 -11.10 -10.34
N ILE A 247 7.19 -10.66 -9.07
CA ILE A 247 6.72 -11.45 -7.94
C ILE A 247 5.64 -10.74 -7.11
N ASN A 248 5.72 -9.42 -6.96
CA ASN A 248 4.82 -8.70 -6.07
C ASN A 248 3.62 -8.14 -6.84
N ASN A 249 2.41 -8.36 -6.33
CA ASN A 249 1.19 -7.70 -6.83
C ASN A 249 0.99 -6.27 -6.28
N VAL A 250 2.10 -5.67 -5.84
CA VAL A 250 2.21 -4.31 -5.37
C VAL A 250 3.55 -3.80 -5.87
N GLU A 251 3.50 -2.75 -6.68
CA GLU A 251 4.67 -2.04 -7.15
C GLU A 251 4.62 -0.58 -6.76
N MET A 252 5.77 -0.03 -6.38
CA MET A 252 5.86 1.36 -5.98
C MET A 252 7.09 2.05 -6.56
N VAL A 253 6.91 3.32 -6.93
CA VAL A 253 7.98 4.28 -7.17
C VAL A 253 7.92 5.35 -6.08
N MET A 254 9.07 5.68 -5.49
CA MET A 254 9.20 6.67 -4.41
C MET A 254 10.22 7.75 -4.80
N LEU A 255 9.75 8.99 -4.85
CA LEU A 255 10.56 10.18 -5.10
C LEU A 255 10.44 11.13 -3.90
N PRO A 256 11.35 11.05 -2.90
CA PRO A 256 11.34 11.94 -1.75
C PRO A 256 11.45 13.44 -2.11
N ALA A 257 11.97 13.73 -3.31
CA ALA A 257 11.94 15.05 -3.93
C ALA A 257 11.66 14.87 -5.41
N ALA A 258 10.43 15.15 -5.83
CA ALA A 258 10.06 15.21 -7.24
C ALA A 258 10.53 16.54 -7.87
N ILE A 259 10.77 16.51 -9.17
CA ILE A 259 11.07 17.71 -9.97
C ILE A 259 9.79 18.19 -10.64
N GLU A 260 9.76 19.45 -11.07
CA GLU A 260 8.63 20.00 -11.81
C GLU A 260 8.56 19.38 -13.21
N GLY A 261 7.35 19.18 -13.70
CA GLY A 261 7.07 18.77 -15.07
C GLY A 261 6.18 17.53 -15.16
N ASP A 262 6.05 17.05 -16.39
CA ASP A 262 5.18 15.93 -16.70
C ASP A 262 5.86 14.59 -16.41
N TYR A 263 5.20 13.80 -15.57
CA TYR A 263 5.49 12.40 -15.34
C TYR A 263 4.53 11.55 -16.16
N THR A 264 5.05 10.64 -16.98
CA THR A 264 4.25 9.64 -17.67
C THR A 264 4.28 8.36 -16.85
N ILE A 265 3.15 7.97 -16.29
CA ILE A 265 2.98 6.75 -15.51
C ILE A 265 2.34 5.71 -16.42
N ARG A 266 2.99 4.56 -16.54
CA ARG A 266 2.55 3.43 -17.36
C ARG A 266 2.40 2.18 -16.52
N VAL A 267 1.38 1.40 -16.86
CA VAL A 267 1.18 0.06 -16.34
C VAL A 267 1.17 -0.88 -17.53
N HIS A 268 2.14 -1.79 -17.58
CA HIS A 268 2.29 -2.76 -18.66
C HIS A 268 1.72 -4.11 -18.25
N GLY A 269 0.84 -4.70 -19.07
CA GLY A 269 0.45 -6.10 -18.90
C GLY A 269 1.50 -7.01 -19.52
N THR A 270 2.28 -7.74 -18.70
CA THR A 270 3.41 -8.53 -19.22
C THR A 270 3.26 -10.04 -19.06
N ALA A 271 2.36 -10.51 -18.21
CA ALA A 271 1.90 -11.90 -18.17
C ALA A 271 0.46 -12.02 -17.70
#